data_AF-A0A925NEN7-F1
#
_entry.id   AF-A0A925NEN7-F1
#
_cell.length_a   1.000
_cell.length_b   1.000
_cell.length_c   1.000
_cell.angle_alpha   90.00
_cell.angle_beta   90.00
_cell.angle_gamma   90.00
#
_symmetry.space_group_name_H-M   'P 1'
#
loop_
_entity.id
_entity.type
_entity.pdbx_description
1 polymer ?
#
loop_
_entity_poly.entity_id
_entity_poly.type
_entity_poly.pdbx_seq_one_letter_code
_entity_poly.pdbx_strand_id
1 'polypeptide(L)'
;MTASHRRSFTLATLGALAALASPWAVAQSGWPNRPVTIVVPFPAGGGTDAFARPLTAVLSKNTGKQFIIDNKGGAGGTVGATVASKAAPDGYTFFMGAVHHAIAPSMYPKLDYNIETDFVPIGLVSSVPQVVVVNPQRVKATTLNELLTFLRQNPGRLNYASAGNGTSHHLAGELFKLQTRTFITHIPYRGAGPALQDTIAGQCELMFDGLGSSAAHIKNGRLRAIAVAGDKRAPGFPDVPTAAESGVPTYKVATWYGIW
;
A
#
# COMPACT_ATOMS: atom_id res chain seq x y z
N MET A 1 36.63 34.18 -66.19
CA MET A 1 36.47 34.17 -64.72
C MET A 1 35.13 34.81 -64.37
N THR A 2 34.04 34.07 -64.07
CA THR A 2 32.81 34.65 -63.45
C THR A 2 31.71 33.62 -63.11
N ALA A 3 31.76 32.37 -63.59
CA ALA A 3 30.70 31.38 -63.29
C ALA A 3 30.87 30.64 -61.94
N SER A 4 32.10 30.50 -61.45
CA SER A 4 32.43 29.76 -60.22
C SER A 4 31.97 30.48 -58.94
N HIS A 5 32.06 31.81 -58.88
CA HIS A 5 31.73 32.58 -57.67
C HIS A 5 30.23 32.68 -57.39
N ARG A 6 29.36 32.53 -58.40
CA ARG A 6 27.89 32.61 -58.22
C ARG A 6 27.33 31.40 -57.48
N ARG A 7 27.88 30.19 -57.72
CA ARG A 7 27.46 28.96 -57.03
C ARG A 7 27.85 28.96 -55.55
N SER A 8 29.00 29.54 -55.21
CA SER A 8 29.46 29.65 -53.82
C SER A 8 28.57 30.58 -52.98
N PHE A 9 28.03 31.65 -53.58
CA PHE A 9 27.10 32.56 -52.89
C PHE A 9 25.71 31.95 -52.65
N THR A 10 25.22 31.07 -53.54
CA THR A 10 23.93 30.39 -53.36
C THR A 10 24.00 29.27 -52.31
N LEU A 11 25.14 28.58 -52.22
CA LEU A 11 25.38 27.57 -51.18
C LEU A 11 25.54 28.18 -49.79
N ALA A 12 26.15 29.38 -49.68
CA ALA A 12 26.31 30.08 -48.41
C ALA A 12 24.98 30.60 -47.82
N THR A 13 24.02 30.97 -48.67
CA THR A 13 22.71 31.49 -48.24
C THR A 13 21.73 30.39 -47.82
N LEU A 14 21.78 29.20 -48.43
CA LEU A 14 21.01 28.03 -47.96
C LEU A 14 21.48 27.52 -46.59
N GLY A 15 22.79 27.56 -46.31
CA GLY A 15 23.32 27.16 -45.01
C GLY A 15 22.88 28.06 -43.85
N ALA A 16 22.74 29.37 -44.11
CA ALA A 16 22.31 30.35 -43.10
C ALA A 16 20.80 30.25 -42.76
N LEU A 17 19.94 29.90 -43.73
CA LEU A 17 18.51 29.66 -43.46
C LEU A 17 18.27 28.33 -42.72
N ALA A 18 19.11 27.31 -42.95
CA ALA A 18 19.00 26.02 -42.24
C ALA A 18 19.35 26.14 -40.74
N ALA A 19 20.23 27.08 -40.37
CA ALA A 19 20.59 27.32 -38.97
C ALA A 19 19.46 28.02 -38.17
N LEU A 20 18.58 28.77 -38.83
CA LEU A 20 17.41 29.42 -38.22
C LEU A 20 16.19 28.50 -38.12
N ALA A 21 16.20 27.35 -38.80
CA ALA A 21 15.13 26.36 -38.77
C ALA A 21 15.35 25.24 -37.75
N SER A 22 16.46 25.25 -37.01
CA SER A 22 16.63 24.38 -35.84
C SER A 22 15.55 24.76 -34.82
N PRO A 23 14.62 23.83 -34.47
CA PRO A 23 13.73 24.07 -33.34
C PRO A 23 14.63 24.38 -32.16
N TRP A 24 14.42 25.53 -31.53
CA TRP A 24 15.06 25.80 -30.25
C TRP A 24 14.71 24.60 -29.39
N ALA A 25 15.71 23.80 -29.02
CA ALA A 25 15.53 22.74 -28.06
C ALA A 25 15.15 23.44 -26.76
N VAL A 26 13.85 23.64 -26.57
CA VAL A 26 13.29 24.08 -25.31
C VAL A 26 13.67 22.93 -24.40
N ALA A 27 14.71 23.13 -23.58
CA ALA A 27 15.08 22.19 -22.54
C ALA A 27 13.77 21.82 -21.86
N GLN A 28 13.38 20.54 -21.91
CA GLN A 28 12.20 20.09 -21.21
C GLN A 28 12.37 20.60 -19.79
N SER A 29 11.47 21.51 -19.37
CA SER A 29 11.37 21.93 -17.98
C SER A 29 11.52 20.66 -17.14
N GLY A 30 12.50 20.62 -16.23
CA GLY A 30 12.82 19.40 -15.50
C GLY A 30 11.57 18.74 -14.94
N TRP A 31 11.49 17.41 -15.04
CA TRP A 31 10.40 16.67 -14.43
C TRP A 31 10.49 16.79 -12.90
N PRO A 32 9.35 16.95 -12.18
CA PRO A 32 8.01 17.22 -12.71
C PRO A 32 7.79 18.71 -13.02
N ASN A 33 7.05 19.01 -14.08
CA ASN A 33 6.65 20.40 -14.43
C ASN A 33 5.16 20.71 -14.14
N ARG A 34 4.38 19.70 -13.77
CA ARG A 34 2.96 19.77 -13.37
C ARG A 34 2.71 18.80 -12.20
N PRO A 35 1.53 18.84 -11.55
CA PRO A 35 1.21 17.88 -10.49
C PRO A 35 1.31 16.42 -10.96
N VAL A 36 1.76 15.56 -10.05
CA VAL A 36 1.90 14.12 -10.23
C VAL A 36 0.81 13.41 -9.43
N THR A 37 0.18 12.40 -9.99
CA THR A 37 -0.84 11.58 -9.31
C THR A 37 -0.21 10.30 -8.77
N ILE A 38 -0.58 9.91 -7.56
CA ILE A 38 -0.29 8.60 -6.97
C ILE A 38 -1.61 7.89 -6.72
N VAL A 39 -1.89 6.86 -7.50
CA VAL A 39 -3.06 5.99 -7.32
C VAL A 39 -2.80 5.09 -6.12
N VAL A 40 -3.70 5.17 -5.12
CA VAL A 40 -3.70 4.32 -3.93
C VAL A 40 -4.90 3.37 -4.03
N PRO A 41 -4.73 2.04 -4.08
CA PRO A 41 -5.79 1.08 -4.38
C PRO A 41 -6.75 0.80 -3.20
N PHE A 42 -6.84 1.71 -2.22
CA PHE A 42 -7.69 1.58 -1.05
C PHE A 42 -8.25 2.94 -0.61
N PRO A 43 -9.38 2.96 0.13
CA PRO A 43 -9.84 4.15 0.85
C PRO A 43 -8.77 4.72 1.78
N ALA A 44 -8.87 6.02 2.06
CA ALA A 44 -7.98 6.72 2.98
C ALA A 44 -8.01 6.14 4.41
N GLY A 45 -6.92 6.36 5.17
CA GLY A 45 -6.79 5.92 6.56
C GLY A 45 -6.38 4.45 6.74
N GLY A 46 -6.15 3.70 5.65
CA GLY A 46 -5.55 2.37 5.68
C GLY A 46 -4.02 2.40 5.56
N GLY A 47 -3.38 1.24 5.71
CA GLY A 47 -1.91 1.11 5.67
C GLY A 47 -1.24 1.74 4.44
N THR A 48 -1.77 1.51 3.24
CA THR A 48 -1.21 2.09 2.01
C THR A 48 -1.22 3.62 2.01
N ASP A 49 -2.34 4.22 2.44
CA ASP A 49 -2.50 5.67 2.55
C ASP A 49 -1.60 6.26 3.66
N ALA A 50 -1.42 5.54 4.77
CA ALA A 50 -0.54 5.93 5.87
C ALA A 50 0.93 6.05 5.45
N PHE A 51 1.39 5.27 4.47
CA PHE A 51 2.72 5.40 3.88
C PHE A 51 2.77 6.35 2.67
N ALA A 52 1.68 6.44 1.89
CA ALA A 52 1.62 7.32 0.73
C ALA A 52 1.71 8.81 1.12
N ARG A 53 0.94 9.24 2.14
CA ARG A 53 0.88 10.65 2.57
C ARG A 53 2.23 11.27 2.96
N PRO A 54 3.03 10.66 3.85
CA PRO A 54 4.35 11.21 4.18
C PRO A 54 5.29 11.18 2.97
N LEU A 55 5.22 10.14 2.13
CA LEU A 55 6.03 10.07 0.91
C LEU A 55 5.68 11.22 -0.06
N THR A 56 4.41 11.45 -0.36
CA THR A 56 3.99 12.51 -1.30
C THR A 56 4.31 13.90 -0.77
N ALA A 57 4.24 14.11 0.55
CA ALA A 57 4.65 15.36 1.18
C ALA A 57 6.15 15.65 0.96
N VAL A 58 7.01 14.63 1.14
CA VAL A 58 8.46 14.76 0.90
C VAL A 58 8.76 14.98 -0.57
N LEU A 59 8.14 14.22 -1.47
CA LEU A 59 8.29 14.39 -2.92
C LEU A 59 7.87 15.80 -3.36
N SER A 60 6.76 16.31 -2.81
CA SER A 60 6.28 17.65 -3.15
C SER A 60 7.24 18.74 -2.69
N LYS A 61 7.80 18.59 -1.49
CA LYS A 61 8.81 19.50 -0.93
C LYS A 61 10.08 19.51 -1.78
N ASN A 62 10.55 18.34 -2.21
CA ASN A 62 11.83 18.20 -2.92
C ASN A 62 11.75 18.65 -4.39
N THR A 63 10.58 18.53 -5.02
CA THR A 63 10.39 18.85 -6.44
C THR A 63 9.74 20.22 -6.69
N GLY A 64 9.13 20.81 -5.66
CA GLY A 64 8.34 22.04 -5.81
C GLY A 64 7.09 21.86 -6.69
N LYS A 65 6.57 20.63 -6.81
CA LYS A 65 5.29 20.31 -7.48
C LYS A 65 4.45 19.43 -6.58
N GLN A 66 3.13 19.49 -6.73
CA GLN A 66 2.24 18.66 -5.93
C GLN A 66 2.27 17.19 -6.36
N PHE A 67 2.31 16.29 -5.38
CA PHE A 67 2.02 14.87 -5.53
C PHE A 67 0.66 14.58 -4.88
N ILE A 68 -0.34 14.31 -5.71
CA ILE A 68 -1.75 14.16 -5.33
C ILE A 68 -2.06 12.67 -5.16
N ILE A 69 -2.65 12.30 -4.02
CA ILE A 69 -3.13 10.94 -3.79
C ILE A 69 -4.54 10.80 -4.37
N ASP A 70 -4.74 9.79 -5.22
CA ASP A 70 -6.05 9.39 -5.72
C ASP A 70 -6.42 8.01 -5.17
N ASN A 71 -7.34 7.97 -4.18
CA ASN A 71 -7.78 6.74 -3.54
C ASN A 71 -8.83 6.02 -4.41
N LYS A 72 -8.44 4.89 -5.03
CA LYS A 72 -9.28 4.03 -5.86
C LYS A 72 -9.46 2.64 -5.23
N GLY A 73 -10.35 2.54 -4.24
CA GLY A 73 -10.64 1.28 -3.53
C GLY A 73 -11.55 0.31 -4.29
N GLY A 74 -11.41 -0.99 -3.99
CA GLY A 74 -12.31 -2.05 -4.47
C GLY A 74 -11.60 -3.37 -4.72
N ALA A 75 -12.32 -4.50 -4.50
CA ALA A 75 -11.87 -5.87 -4.80
C ALA A 75 -10.42 -6.19 -4.34
N GLY A 76 -10.09 -5.90 -3.07
CA GLY A 76 -8.76 -6.17 -2.52
C GLY A 76 -7.63 -5.34 -3.16
N GLY A 77 -7.98 -4.23 -3.84
CA GLY A 77 -7.05 -3.30 -4.47
C GLY A 77 -6.89 -3.50 -5.98
N THR A 78 -7.53 -4.51 -6.58
CA THR A 78 -7.40 -4.78 -8.01
C THR A 78 -8.02 -3.67 -8.87
N VAL A 79 -9.09 -3.02 -8.40
CA VAL A 79 -9.72 -1.89 -9.12
C VAL A 79 -8.73 -0.73 -9.31
N GLY A 80 -8.05 -0.32 -8.24
CA GLY A 80 -7.06 0.76 -8.32
C GLY A 80 -5.85 0.37 -9.17
N ALA A 81 -5.39 -0.88 -9.08
CA ALA A 81 -4.32 -1.40 -9.93
C ALA A 81 -4.70 -1.38 -11.41
N THR A 82 -5.90 -1.83 -11.78
CA THR A 82 -6.39 -1.77 -13.17
C THR A 82 -6.51 -0.34 -13.70
N VAL A 83 -6.87 0.63 -12.86
CA VAL A 83 -6.86 2.04 -13.26
C VAL A 83 -5.43 2.51 -13.51
N ALA A 84 -4.51 2.19 -12.61
CA ALA A 84 -3.11 2.60 -12.72
C ALA A 84 -2.38 1.95 -13.91
N SER A 85 -2.63 0.67 -14.19
CA SER A 85 -1.98 -0.05 -15.30
C SER A 85 -2.35 0.49 -16.69
N LYS A 86 -3.46 1.23 -16.78
CA LYS A 86 -3.97 1.86 -18.01
C LYS A 86 -3.61 3.34 -18.10
N ALA A 87 -2.88 3.88 -17.13
CA ALA A 87 -2.45 5.27 -17.16
C ALA A 87 -1.43 5.51 -18.28
N ALA A 88 -1.33 6.75 -18.75
CA ALA A 88 -0.31 7.11 -19.71
C ALA A 88 1.09 6.91 -19.08
N PRO A 89 2.04 6.24 -19.76
CA PRO A 89 3.39 6.01 -19.25
C PRO A 89 4.27 7.26 -19.42
N ASP A 90 3.82 8.40 -18.89
CA ASP A 90 4.43 9.73 -19.08
C ASP A 90 5.14 10.26 -17.82
N GLY A 91 5.21 9.46 -16.76
CA GLY A 91 5.81 9.81 -15.48
C GLY A 91 4.97 10.73 -14.59
N TYR A 92 3.67 10.92 -14.87
CA TYR A 92 2.77 11.73 -14.05
C TYR A 92 1.69 10.94 -13.31
N THR A 93 1.68 9.61 -13.48
CA THR A 93 0.86 8.70 -12.67
C THR A 93 1.73 7.59 -12.14
N PHE A 94 1.77 7.45 -10.82
CA PHE A 94 2.43 6.36 -10.11
C PHE A 94 1.38 5.54 -9.36
N PHE A 95 1.77 4.34 -8.98
CA PHE A 95 0.95 3.41 -8.23
C PHE A 95 1.60 3.09 -6.89
N MET A 96 0.88 3.33 -5.80
CA MET A 96 1.28 2.90 -4.46
C MET A 96 0.56 1.59 -4.13
N GLY A 97 1.16 0.47 -4.52
CA GLY A 97 0.66 -0.86 -4.25
C GLY A 97 1.19 -1.47 -2.95
N ALA A 98 0.71 -2.66 -2.62
CA ALA A 98 1.14 -3.43 -1.46
C ALA A 98 1.13 -4.94 -1.77
N VAL A 99 1.47 -5.75 -0.76
CA VAL A 99 1.48 -7.23 -0.80
C VAL A 99 0.24 -7.87 -1.44
N HIS A 100 -0.91 -7.21 -1.39
CA HIS A 100 -2.15 -7.67 -2.01
C HIS A 100 -2.01 -7.99 -3.49
N HIS A 101 -1.13 -7.31 -4.23
CA HIS A 101 -0.93 -7.56 -5.66
C HIS A 101 -0.12 -8.83 -5.94
N ALA A 102 0.66 -9.32 -4.98
CA ALA A 102 1.28 -10.65 -5.06
C ALA A 102 0.30 -11.77 -4.66
N ILE A 103 -0.74 -11.44 -3.88
CA ILE A 103 -1.78 -12.39 -3.47
C ILE A 103 -2.86 -12.52 -4.55
N ALA A 104 -3.20 -11.42 -5.23
CA ALA A 104 -4.33 -11.33 -6.15
C ALA A 104 -4.34 -12.42 -7.25
N PRO A 105 -3.22 -12.80 -7.88
CA PRO A 105 -3.20 -13.86 -8.90
C PRO A 105 -3.71 -15.22 -8.39
N SER A 106 -3.52 -15.51 -7.10
CA SER A 106 -4.01 -16.74 -6.47
C SER A 106 -5.44 -16.65 -5.95
N MET A 107 -6.01 -15.44 -5.90
CA MET A 107 -7.35 -15.18 -5.32
C MET A 107 -8.41 -14.86 -6.38
N TYR A 108 -8.02 -14.29 -7.51
CA TYR A 108 -8.93 -13.84 -8.56
C TYR A 108 -8.69 -14.65 -9.83
N PRO A 109 -9.68 -15.40 -10.35
CA PRO A 109 -9.53 -16.21 -11.56
C PRO A 109 -9.15 -15.40 -12.80
N LYS A 110 -9.53 -14.11 -12.80
CA LYS A 110 -9.22 -13.16 -13.86
C LYS A 110 -8.83 -11.82 -13.24
N LEU A 111 -7.70 -11.29 -13.70
CA LEU A 111 -7.24 -9.94 -13.39
C LEU A 111 -7.15 -9.14 -14.70
N ASP A 112 -7.48 -7.85 -14.62
CA ASP A 112 -7.37 -6.91 -15.74
C ASP A 112 -6.04 -6.14 -15.75
N TYR A 113 -5.04 -6.65 -15.02
CA TYR A 113 -3.67 -6.17 -14.98
C TYR A 113 -2.72 -7.29 -14.57
N ASN A 114 -1.45 -7.16 -14.92
CA ASN A 114 -0.34 -7.95 -14.41
C ASN A 114 0.69 -7.03 -13.74
N ILE A 115 0.94 -7.23 -12.43
CA ILE A 115 1.84 -6.38 -11.65
C ILE A 115 3.30 -6.47 -12.11
N GLU A 116 3.70 -7.55 -12.79
CA GLU A 116 5.07 -7.78 -13.24
C GLU A 116 5.35 -7.23 -14.64
N THR A 117 4.33 -7.13 -15.51
CA THR A 117 4.51 -6.73 -16.91
C THR A 117 3.89 -5.39 -17.25
N ASP A 118 2.84 -4.97 -16.54
CA ASP A 118 2.10 -3.73 -16.86
C ASP A 118 2.59 -2.54 -16.04
N PHE A 119 3.56 -2.77 -15.14
CA PHE A 119 4.11 -1.77 -14.23
C PHE A 119 5.65 -1.82 -14.23
N VAL A 120 6.28 -0.68 -14.00
CA VAL A 120 7.73 -0.58 -13.80
C VAL A 120 8.00 -0.45 -12.29
N PRO A 121 8.66 -1.40 -11.62
CA PRO A 121 8.93 -1.28 -10.20
C PRO A 121 9.96 -0.18 -9.95
N ILE A 122 9.63 0.78 -9.07
CA ILE A 122 10.53 1.88 -8.69
C ILE A 122 11.22 1.57 -7.38
N GLY A 123 10.47 1.12 -6.36
CA GLY A 123 11.09 0.80 -5.09
C GLY A 123 10.13 0.35 -3.98
N LEU A 124 10.70 -0.37 -3.02
CA LEU A 124 10.04 -0.71 -1.77
C LEU A 124 10.01 0.53 -0.86
N VAL A 125 8.81 0.93 -0.42
CA VAL A 125 8.63 2.06 0.50
C VAL A 125 8.79 1.62 1.94
N SER A 126 8.16 0.50 2.32
CA SER A 126 8.22 -0.03 3.68
C SER A 126 7.80 -1.49 3.74
N SER A 127 8.24 -2.19 4.79
CA SER A 127 7.72 -3.50 5.18
C SER A 127 7.52 -3.51 6.69
N VAL A 128 6.29 -3.80 7.12
CA VAL A 128 5.90 -3.78 8.54
C VAL A 128 5.23 -5.09 8.92
N PRO A 129 5.48 -5.61 10.14
CA PRO A 129 4.76 -6.77 10.62
C PRO A 129 3.27 -6.42 10.81
N GLN A 130 2.42 -7.43 10.65
CA GLN A 130 1.05 -7.33 11.12
C GLN A 130 1.01 -7.42 12.65
N VAL A 131 -0.09 -6.95 13.22
CA VAL A 131 -0.41 -6.98 14.64
C VAL A 131 -1.83 -7.51 14.80
N VAL A 132 -2.00 -8.42 15.75
CA VAL A 132 -3.32 -8.83 16.24
C VAL A 132 -3.80 -7.75 17.17
N VAL A 133 -4.82 -6.99 16.78
CA VAL A 133 -5.43 -5.95 17.62
C VAL A 133 -6.85 -6.32 17.98
N VAL A 134 -7.27 -5.87 19.16
CA VAL A 134 -8.63 -6.07 19.67
C VAL A 134 -9.22 -4.76 20.15
N ASN A 135 -10.55 -4.66 20.11
CA ASN A 135 -11.26 -3.60 20.79
C ASN A 135 -11.21 -3.86 22.33
N PRO A 136 -10.63 -2.96 23.14
CA PRO A 136 -10.43 -3.21 24.58
C PRO A 136 -11.72 -3.17 25.41
N GLN A 137 -12.81 -2.60 24.88
CA GLN A 137 -14.10 -2.59 25.56
C GLN A 137 -14.86 -3.92 25.33
N ARG A 138 -14.75 -4.48 24.12
CA ARG A 138 -15.41 -5.74 23.73
C ARG A 138 -14.64 -6.99 24.14
N VAL A 139 -13.30 -6.95 24.08
CA VAL A 139 -12.43 -8.11 24.34
C VAL A 139 -11.61 -7.88 25.60
N LYS A 140 -11.80 -8.74 26.60
CA LYS A 140 -11.08 -8.64 27.89
C LYS A 140 -9.68 -9.24 27.84
N ALA A 141 -9.40 -10.16 26.91
CA ALA A 141 -8.08 -10.72 26.73
C ALA A 141 -7.03 -9.61 26.52
N THR A 142 -5.93 -9.74 27.24
CA THR A 142 -4.76 -8.86 27.20
C THR A 142 -3.54 -9.54 26.61
N THR A 143 -3.53 -10.87 26.63
CA THR A 143 -2.47 -11.71 26.07
C THR A 143 -3.00 -12.63 24.97
N LEU A 144 -2.09 -13.14 24.13
CA LEU A 144 -2.49 -14.08 23.09
C LEU A 144 -3.04 -15.38 23.69
N ASN A 145 -2.49 -15.87 24.81
CA ASN A 145 -2.97 -17.07 25.47
C ASN A 145 -4.40 -16.93 26.00
N GLU A 146 -4.73 -15.78 26.60
CA GLU A 146 -6.11 -15.47 27.01
C GLU A 146 -7.06 -15.41 25.82
N LEU A 147 -6.63 -14.77 24.72
CA LEU A 147 -7.43 -14.70 23.51
C LEU A 147 -7.68 -16.10 22.93
N LEU A 148 -6.64 -16.92 22.79
CA LEU A 148 -6.76 -18.29 22.28
C LEU A 148 -7.65 -19.16 23.18
N THR A 149 -7.55 -19.02 24.50
CA THR A 149 -8.42 -19.73 25.44
C THR A 149 -9.87 -19.34 25.23
N PHE A 150 -10.17 -18.04 25.13
CA PHE A 150 -11.51 -17.54 24.85
C PHE A 150 -12.06 -18.09 23.54
N LEU A 151 -11.26 -18.03 22.45
CA LEU A 151 -11.68 -18.48 21.12
C LEU A 151 -11.98 -19.97 21.05
N ARG A 152 -11.22 -20.81 21.78
CA ARG A 152 -11.49 -22.26 21.84
C ARG A 152 -12.77 -22.58 22.61
N GLN A 153 -13.04 -21.83 23.68
CA GLN A 153 -14.26 -21.99 24.47
C GLN A 153 -15.50 -21.40 23.78
N ASN A 154 -15.31 -20.45 22.86
CA ASN A 154 -16.37 -19.68 22.23
C ASN A 154 -16.16 -19.55 20.70
N PRO A 155 -16.12 -20.67 19.96
CA PRO A 155 -15.86 -20.64 18.52
C PRO A 155 -16.92 -19.79 17.80
N GLY A 156 -16.48 -18.85 16.96
CA GLY A 156 -17.36 -17.99 16.15
C GLY A 156 -18.04 -16.85 16.89
N ARG A 157 -17.78 -16.70 18.20
CA ARG A 157 -18.34 -15.62 19.02
C ARG A 157 -17.69 -14.26 18.76
N LEU A 158 -16.43 -14.25 18.31
CA LEU A 158 -15.73 -13.04 17.89
C LEU A 158 -15.60 -13.01 16.37
N ASN A 159 -15.56 -11.80 15.84
CA ASN A 159 -15.30 -11.54 14.44
C ASN A 159 -14.05 -10.67 14.25
N TYR A 160 -13.48 -10.70 13.05
CA TYR A 160 -12.36 -9.85 12.67
C TYR A 160 -12.64 -9.09 11.37
N ALA A 161 -12.30 -7.80 11.38
CA ALA A 161 -12.36 -6.96 10.20
C ALA A 161 -11.16 -7.19 9.28
N SER A 162 -11.34 -7.04 7.98
CA SER A 162 -10.24 -7.00 7.01
C SER A 162 -10.44 -5.93 5.94
N ALA A 163 -9.37 -5.61 5.20
CA ALA A 163 -9.45 -4.72 4.05
C ALA A 163 -10.18 -5.30 2.82
N GLY A 164 -10.75 -6.50 2.94
CA GLY A 164 -11.52 -7.19 1.90
C GLY A 164 -10.99 -8.61 1.64
N ASN A 165 -11.71 -9.33 0.79
CA ASN A 165 -11.32 -10.67 0.36
C ASN A 165 -10.01 -10.63 -0.44
N GLY A 166 -9.14 -11.62 -0.19
CA GLY A 166 -7.83 -11.73 -0.84
C GLY A 166 -6.80 -10.68 -0.38
N THR A 167 -7.06 -9.94 0.69
CA THR A 167 -6.06 -9.03 1.29
C THR A 167 -5.13 -9.76 2.27
N SER A 168 -4.01 -9.13 2.65
CA SER A 168 -3.11 -9.67 3.69
C SER A 168 -3.81 -9.74 5.04
N HIS A 169 -4.70 -8.79 5.36
CA HIS A 169 -5.55 -8.85 6.56
C HIS A 169 -6.42 -10.10 6.60
N HIS A 170 -7.05 -10.44 5.46
CA HIS A 170 -7.85 -11.66 5.34
C HIS A 170 -6.97 -12.91 5.52
N LEU A 171 -5.88 -13.01 4.77
CA LEU A 171 -5.00 -14.18 4.85
C LEU A 171 -4.27 -14.31 6.19
N ALA A 172 -3.98 -13.19 6.87
CA ALA A 172 -3.45 -13.19 8.23
C ALA A 172 -4.43 -13.84 9.21
N GLY A 173 -5.72 -13.46 9.15
CA GLY A 173 -6.75 -14.09 9.95
C GLY A 173 -6.94 -15.57 9.65
N GLU A 174 -6.94 -15.95 8.38
CA GLU A 174 -7.05 -17.37 7.98
C GLU A 174 -5.83 -18.20 8.40
N LEU A 175 -4.61 -17.67 8.23
CA LEU A 175 -3.39 -18.30 8.72
C LEU A 175 -3.40 -18.46 10.24
N PHE A 176 -3.89 -17.44 10.97
CA PHE A 176 -4.03 -17.48 12.41
C PHE A 176 -5.00 -18.58 12.85
N LYS A 177 -6.18 -18.69 12.22
CA LYS A 177 -7.17 -19.75 12.48
C LYS A 177 -6.57 -21.13 12.26
N LEU A 178 -5.90 -21.33 11.11
CA LEU A 178 -5.25 -22.59 10.74
C LEU A 178 -4.21 -23.03 11.78
N GLN A 179 -3.29 -22.14 12.14
CA GLN A 179 -2.17 -22.48 13.03
C GLN A 179 -2.59 -22.65 14.48
N THR A 180 -3.60 -21.89 14.93
CA THR A 180 -4.03 -21.91 16.34
C THR A 180 -5.18 -22.88 16.60
N ARG A 181 -5.76 -23.44 15.53
CA ARG A 181 -6.97 -24.28 15.55
C ARG A 181 -8.13 -23.58 16.26
N THR A 182 -8.34 -22.32 15.93
CA THR A 182 -9.44 -21.49 16.45
C THR A 182 -10.34 -21.02 15.31
N PHE A 183 -11.54 -20.57 15.66
CA PHE A 183 -12.48 -20.04 14.68
C PHE A 183 -12.97 -18.65 15.09
N ILE A 184 -12.77 -17.68 14.19
CA ILE A 184 -13.23 -16.30 14.25
C ILE A 184 -13.86 -15.94 12.90
N THR A 185 -14.98 -15.24 12.94
CA THR A 185 -15.75 -14.90 11.74
C THR A 185 -15.09 -13.75 10.99
N HIS A 186 -14.89 -13.88 9.68
CA HIS A 186 -14.29 -12.84 8.85
C HIS A 186 -15.36 -11.85 8.36
N ILE A 187 -15.12 -10.55 8.56
CA ILE A 187 -15.97 -9.45 8.05
C ILE A 187 -15.15 -8.62 7.04
N PRO A 188 -15.38 -8.76 5.72
CA PRO A 188 -14.64 -8.02 4.71
C PRO A 188 -15.17 -6.59 4.54
N TYR A 189 -14.26 -5.62 4.51
CA TYR A 189 -14.56 -4.23 4.17
C TYR A 189 -13.98 -3.87 2.79
N ARG A 190 -14.23 -2.64 2.34
CA ARG A 190 -13.63 -2.07 1.11
C ARG A 190 -12.17 -1.61 1.28
N GLY A 191 -11.63 -1.68 2.49
CA GLY A 191 -10.25 -1.33 2.81
C GLY A 191 -9.99 -1.22 4.30
N ALA A 192 -8.71 -1.10 4.68
CA ALA A 192 -8.29 -1.09 6.08
C ALA A 192 -8.81 0.13 6.86
N GLY A 193 -8.97 1.30 6.23
CA GLY A 193 -9.50 2.50 6.90
C GLY A 193 -10.88 2.28 7.51
N PRO A 194 -11.91 1.94 6.70
CA PRO A 194 -13.25 1.59 7.21
C PRO A 194 -13.24 0.42 8.21
N ALA A 195 -12.48 -0.65 7.93
CA ALA A 195 -12.35 -1.79 8.84
C ALA A 195 -11.85 -1.37 10.23
N LEU A 196 -10.82 -0.53 10.28
CA LEU A 196 -10.21 -0.05 11.51
C LEU A 196 -11.19 0.82 12.31
N GLN A 197 -11.97 1.67 11.64
CA GLN A 197 -13.01 2.48 12.31
C GLN A 197 -14.05 1.60 13.00
N ASP A 198 -14.52 0.55 12.34
CA ASP A 198 -15.51 -0.36 12.91
C ASP A 198 -14.94 -1.23 14.04
N THR A 199 -13.67 -1.63 13.95
CA THR A 199 -12.98 -2.27 15.08
C THR A 199 -12.84 -1.31 16.27
N ILE A 200 -12.50 -0.03 16.05
CA ILE A 200 -12.41 0.97 17.13
C ILE A 200 -13.78 1.23 17.75
N ALA A 201 -14.84 1.31 16.94
CA ALA A 201 -16.21 1.47 17.40
C ALA A 201 -16.77 0.20 18.09
N GLY A 202 -16.07 -0.92 17.97
CA GLY A 202 -16.46 -2.20 18.56
C GLY A 202 -17.64 -2.86 17.84
N GLN A 203 -17.79 -2.60 16.54
CA GLN A 203 -18.63 -3.37 15.62
C GLN A 203 -17.93 -4.66 15.20
N CYS A 204 -16.60 -4.60 15.05
CA CYS A 204 -15.74 -5.77 14.98
C CYS A 204 -14.87 -5.89 16.24
N GLU A 205 -14.67 -7.10 16.76
CA GLU A 205 -13.89 -7.27 17.99
C GLU A 205 -12.38 -7.34 17.74
N LEU A 206 -11.96 -7.85 16.58
CA LEU A 206 -10.56 -8.00 16.20
C LEU A 206 -10.25 -7.36 14.84
N MET A 207 -8.96 -7.15 14.61
CA MET A 207 -8.40 -6.94 13.28
C MET A 207 -6.97 -7.51 13.24
N PHE A 208 -6.61 -8.10 12.10
CA PHE A 208 -5.21 -8.41 11.77
C PHE A 208 -4.73 -7.32 10.83
N ASP A 209 -3.99 -6.34 11.35
CA ASP A 209 -3.66 -5.12 10.63
C ASP A 209 -2.16 -4.84 10.61
N GLY A 210 -1.70 -4.01 9.68
CA GLY A 210 -0.33 -3.51 9.69
C GLY A 210 -0.13 -2.45 10.77
N LEU A 211 1.04 -2.43 11.40
CA LEU A 211 1.39 -1.37 12.36
C LEU A 211 1.36 0.05 11.73
N GLY A 212 1.51 0.18 10.41
CA GLY A 212 1.40 1.47 9.73
C GLY A 212 0.07 2.19 9.97
N SER A 213 -1.05 1.47 10.01
CA SER A 213 -2.37 2.03 10.30
C SER A 213 -2.75 1.90 11.78
N SER A 214 -2.44 0.77 12.43
CA SER A 214 -2.87 0.53 13.81
C SER A 214 -2.04 1.26 14.89
N ALA A 215 -0.79 1.65 14.62
CA ALA A 215 0.13 2.15 15.64
C ALA A 215 -0.42 3.33 16.47
N ALA A 216 -1.00 4.34 15.81
CA ALA A 216 -1.54 5.51 16.51
C ALA A 216 -2.75 5.14 17.38
N HIS A 217 -3.56 4.16 16.96
CA HIS A 217 -4.72 3.70 17.71
C HIS A 217 -4.32 2.86 18.93
N ILE A 218 -3.26 2.07 18.81
CA ILE A 218 -2.66 1.32 19.93
C ILE A 218 -2.08 2.30 20.96
N LYS A 219 -1.26 3.27 20.53
CA LYS A 219 -0.66 4.28 21.44
C LYS A 219 -1.70 5.08 22.21
N ASN A 220 -2.83 5.39 21.58
CA ASN A 220 -3.92 6.15 22.20
C ASN A 220 -4.93 5.27 22.96
N GLY A 221 -4.67 3.97 23.12
CA GLY A 221 -5.53 3.05 23.87
C GLY A 221 -6.88 2.74 23.22
N ARG A 222 -7.11 3.19 21.98
CA ARG A 222 -8.36 2.91 21.23
C ARG A 222 -8.43 1.45 20.77
N LEU A 223 -7.26 0.84 20.55
CA LEU A 223 -7.09 -0.58 20.27
C LEU A 223 -6.04 -1.14 21.22
N ARG A 224 -6.17 -2.42 21.57
CA ARG A 224 -5.13 -3.15 22.30
C ARG A 224 -4.41 -4.08 21.34
N ALA A 225 -3.09 -3.97 21.28
CA ALA A 225 -2.25 -4.94 20.58
C ALA A 225 -2.04 -6.18 21.46
N ILE A 226 -2.29 -7.36 20.89
CA ILE A 226 -2.16 -8.66 21.56
C ILE A 226 -0.84 -9.33 21.22
N ALA A 227 -0.48 -9.35 19.93
CA ALA A 227 0.76 -9.93 19.45
C ALA A 227 1.16 -9.34 18.09
N VAL A 228 2.46 -9.18 17.84
CA VAL A 228 2.98 -8.87 16.51
C VAL A 228 3.32 -10.17 15.75
N ALA A 229 3.02 -10.20 14.45
CA ALA A 229 3.29 -11.32 13.55
C ALA A 229 4.68 -11.20 12.89
N GLY A 230 5.70 -10.80 13.67
CA GLY A 230 7.07 -10.61 13.21
C GLY A 230 8.05 -11.53 13.92
N ASP A 231 9.28 -11.62 13.39
CA ASP A 231 10.38 -12.38 14.01
C ASP A 231 10.84 -11.79 15.34
N LYS A 232 10.68 -10.47 15.48
CA LYS A 232 11.08 -9.69 16.65
C LYS A 232 9.93 -8.76 17.01
N ARG A 233 9.89 -8.33 18.26
CA ARG A 233 8.98 -7.27 18.69
C ARG A 233 9.20 -6.01 17.86
N ALA A 234 8.13 -5.26 17.63
CA ALA A 234 8.24 -4.00 16.90
C ALA A 234 8.96 -2.96 17.78
N PRO A 235 9.99 -2.25 17.29
CA PRO A 235 10.73 -1.27 18.10
C PRO A 235 9.85 -0.17 18.72
N GLY A 236 8.75 0.21 18.03
CA GLY A 236 7.78 1.19 18.54
C GLY A 236 6.77 0.64 19.56
N PHE A 237 6.79 -0.67 19.81
CA PHE A 237 5.89 -1.40 20.72
C PHE A 237 6.65 -2.53 21.43
N PRO A 238 7.70 -2.22 22.22
CA PRO A 238 8.57 -3.24 22.84
C PRO A 238 7.83 -4.15 23.84
N ASP A 239 6.71 -3.69 24.39
CA ASP A 239 5.91 -4.45 25.35
C ASP A 239 4.93 -5.43 24.68
N VAL A 240 4.72 -5.31 23.36
CA VAL A 240 3.85 -6.23 22.63
C VAL A 240 4.68 -7.44 22.18
N PRO A 241 4.40 -8.66 22.68
CA PRO A 241 5.16 -9.84 22.31
C PRO A 241 4.92 -10.22 20.85
N THR A 242 5.83 -10.98 20.28
CA THR A 242 5.57 -11.69 19.02
C THR A 242 4.59 -12.84 19.28
N ALA A 243 3.89 -13.27 18.22
CA ALA A 243 3.07 -14.47 18.28
C ALA A 243 3.91 -15.71 18.61
N ALA A 244 5.18 -15.74 18.18
CA ALA A 244 6.10 -16.83 18.47
C ALA A 244 6.48 -16.90 19.97
N GLU A 245 6.78 -15.75 20.60
CA GLU A 245 6.99 -15.67 22.05
C GLU A 245 5.76 -16.13 22.85
N SER A 246 4.59 -16.05 22.22
CA SER A 246 3.30 -16.41 22.82
C SER A 246 2.78 -17.79 22.39
N GLY A 247 3.64 -18.67 21.87
CA GLY A 247 3.30 -20.07 21.59
C GLY A 247 2.70 -20.35 20.21
N VAL A 248 2.78 -19.40 19.27
CA VAL A 248 2.41 -19.59 17.85
C VAL A 248 3.64 -19.35 16.95
N PRO A 249 4.61 -20.29 16.94
CA PRO A 249 5.98 -20.05 16.46
C PRO A 249 6.10 -19.76 14.97
N THR A 250 5.13 -20.21 14.17
CA THR A 250 5.12 -20.05 12.71
C THR A 250 4.17 -18.95 12.23
N TYR A 251 3.54 -18.21 13.13
CA TYR A 251 2.65 -17.10 12.76
C TYR A 251 3.46 -15.85 12.44
N LYS A 252 3.81 -15.70 11.17
CA LYS A 252 4.61 -14.59 10.66
C LYS A 252 3.91 -14.01 9.44
N VAL A 253 3.56 -12.73 9.51
CA VAL A 253 2.89 -12.02 8.42
C VAL A 253 3.41 -10.59 8.40
N ALA A 254 3.99 -10.20 7.27
CA ALA A 254 4.39 -8.83 6.99
C ALA A 254 3.56 -8.26 5.85
N THR A 255 3.34 -6.96 5.88
CA THR A 255 2.75 -6.19 4.78
C THR A 255 3.81 -5.24 4.26
N TRP A 256 4.17 -5.41 3.00
CA TRP A 256 5.07 -4.53 2.28
C TRP A 256 4.30 -3.59 1.35
N TYR A 257 4.87 -2.41 1.11
CA TYR A 257 4.32 -1.35 0.27
C TYR A 257 5.38 -0.90 -0.75
N GLY A 258 4.98 -0.71 -2.00
CA GLY A 258 5.88 -0.36 -3.09
C GLY A 258 5.32 0.77 -3.95
N ILE A 259 6.22 1.40 -4.69
CA ILE A 259 5.88 2.35 -5.76
C ILE A 259 6.27 1.74 -7.10
N TRP A 260 5.36 1.91 -8.05
CA TRP A 260 5.54 1.64 -9.47
C TRP A 260 5.19 2.90 -10.28
#